data_AF-A0A2K6KHW5-F1
#
_entry.id   AF-A0A2K6KHW5-F1
#
_cell.length_a   1.000
_cell.length_b   1.000
_cell.length_c   1.000
_cell.angle_alpha   90.00
_cell.angle_beta   90.00
_cell.angle_gamma   90.00
#
_symmetry.space_group_name_H-M   'P 1'
#
loop_
_entity.id
_entity.type
_entity.pdbx_description
1 polymer ?
#
loop_
_entity_poly.entity_id
_entity_poly.type
_entity_poly.pdbx_seq_one_letter_code
_entity_poly.pdbx_strand_id
1 'polypeptide(L)'
;MPRSSLQAAAVLLLVILKEQPSSPAPANGSKWTYFGPDGENSWSKKYPSCGGLLQSPIDLHSDILQYDASLTPLKFQGYNLSANQQFLLTNNGHSVKLNLPSDMHIQGLQSRYSATQLHLHWGNPNDPHGSEHTVSGQHFAAELHIVHYNSDLYPDASTASNKSEGLAVLAVLIEMGPFNPSYDKIFSHLQHVKYKGQEAFIPGFNIEELLPERTAEYYRYRGSLTTPPCNPTVLWTVFRNPVQISQEQLLALETALYCTHMDDPSPREMINNFRQVQKFDERLVYTSFSQVQAYTAPGLSLGIILSLALAGVLGICVVVAVSIWLFRRKSIKKGDNKGVIYKPAIKEETEAHA
;
A
#
# COMPACT_ATOMS: atom_id res chain seq x y z
N MET A 1 38.13 16.68 -70.29
CA MET A 1 37.34 17.66 -69.52
C MET A 1 36.05 17.92 -70.30
N PRO A 2 34.88 18.06 -69.67
CA PRO A 2 34.64 18.41 -68.27
C PRO A 2 34.12 17.25 -67.41
N ARG A 3 34.30 17.47 -66.10
CA ARG A 3 33.84 16.65 -64.99
C ARG A 3 32.36 16.93 -64.74
N SER A 4 31.54 15.90 -64.52
CA SER A 4 30.25 16.07 -63.86
C SER A 4 30.18 15.13 -62.65
N SER A 5 30.18 15.77 -61.49
CA SER A 5 30.09 15.22 -60.15
C SER A 5 28.84 14.36 -59.94
N LEU A 6 29.02 13.11 -59.55
CA LEU A 6 27.98 12.30 -58.92
C LEU A 6 27.86 12.73 -57.45
N GLN A 7 26.91 13.63 -57.16
CA GLN A 7 26.44 13.84 -55.79
C GLN A 7 25.34 12.79 -55.52
N ALA A 8 25.64 11.88 -54.59
CA ALA A 8 24.66 10.97 -54.03
C ALA A 8 23.69 11.78 -53.15
N ALA A 9 22.44 11.92 -53.61
CA ALA A 9 21.37 12.47 -52.80
C ALA A 9 20.82 11.35 -51.90
N ALA A 10 21.16 11.39 -50.62
CA ALA A 10 20.50 10.59 -49.60
C ALA A 10 19.11 11.18 -49.33
N VAL A 11 18.06 10.47 -49.72
CA VAL A 11 16.67 10.84 -49.39
C VAL A 11 16.41 10.34 -47.96
N LEU A 12 16.50 11.25 -46.99
CA LEU A 12 16.08 11.00 -45.63
C LEU A 12 14.54 11.08 -45.59
N LEU A 13 13.86 9.94 -45.53
CA LEU A 13 12.41 9.88 -45.35
C LEU A 13 12.08 10.25 -43.89
N LEU A 14 11.79 11.53 -43.65
CA LEU A 14 11.17 11.99 -42.40
C LEU A 14 9.71 11.53 -42.40
N VAL A 15 9.44 10.42 -41.71
CA VAL A 15 8.08 10.01 -41.37
C VAL A 15 7.59 10.98 -40.29
N ILE A 16 6.87 12.02 -40.72
CA ILE A 16 6.10 12.87 -39.81
C ILE A 16 4.91 12.02 -39.34
N LEU A 17 5.05 11.38 -38.18
CA LEU A 17 3.91 10.87 -37.41
C LEU A 17 3.08 12.09 -37.03
N LYS A 18 2.02 12.32 -37.79
CA LYS A 18 1.00 13.31 -37.49
C LYS A 18 0.31 12.80 -36.20
N GLU A 19 0.72 13.32 -35.04
CA GLU A 19 -0.04 13.13 -33.81
C GLU A 19 -1.47 13.57 -34.09
N GLN A 20 -2.40 12.61 -34.05
CA GLN A 20 -3.80 12.96 -34.13
C GLN A 20 -4.17 13.70 -32.84
N PRO A 21 -4.75 14.92 -32.92
CA PRO A 21 -5.25 15.58 -31.74
C PRO A 21 -6.34 14.69 -31.14
N SER A 22 -6.08 14.13 -29.96
CA SER A 22 -7.08 13.44 -29.16
C SER A 22 -8.15 14.47 -28.81
N SER A 23 -9.29 14.41 -29.50
CA SER A 23 -10.45 15.19 -29.09
C SER A 23 -10.81 14.83 -27.64
N PRO A 24 -11.06 15.81 -26.76
CA PRO A 24 -11.59 15.51 -25.44
C PRO A 24 -12.91 14.78 -25.63
N ALA A 25 -13.03 13.60 -25.02
CA ALA A 25 -14.26 12.85 -25.02
C ALA A 25 -15.37 13.73 -24.41
N PRO A 26 -16.55 13.80 -25.04
CA PRO A 26 -17.64 14.62 -24.52
C PRO A 26 -18.09 14.12 -23.14
N ALA A 27 -18.31 15.05 -22.22
CA ALA A 27 -18.81 14.83 -20.86
C ALA A 27 -20.31 14.46 -20.82
N ASN A 28 -20.80 13.65 -21.78
CA ASN A 28 -22.19 13.23 -21.85
C ASN A 28 -22.30 11.76 -22.21
N GLY A 29 -22.84 10.96 -21.28
CA GLY A 29 -23.16 9.54 -21.45
C GLY A 29 -22.10 8.60 -20.90
N SER A 30 -22.03 8.47 -19.58
CA SER A 30 -21.28 7.44 -18.87
C SER A 30 -21.77 6.04 -19.29
N LYS A 31 -21.19 5.51 -20.38
CA LYS A 31 -21.61 4.27 -21.01
C LYS A 31 -20.94 3.03 -20.41
N TRP A 32 -19.90 3.20 -19.58
CA TRP A 32 -19.24 2.08 -18.91
C TRP A 32 -19.95 1.69 -17.61
N THR A 33 -19.84 0.44 -17.21
CA THR A 33 -20.36 -0.10 -15.95
C THR A 33 -19.35 -1.06 -15.34
N TYR A 34 -19.60 -1.51 -14.11
CA TYR A 34 -18.86 -2.65 -13.53
C TYR A 34 -19.48 -4.01 -13.92
N PHE A 35 -20.74 -4.02 -14.37
CA PHE A 35 -21.48 -5.25 -14.69
C PHE A 35 -22.05 -5.26 -16.11
N GLY A 36 -22.26 -6.47 -16.62
CA GLY A 36 -22.96 -6.69 -17.88
C GLY A 36 -22.11 -6.36 -19.12
N PRO A 37 -22.74 -6.08 -20.27
CA PRO A 37 -22.05 -5.93 -21.56
C PRO A 37 -21.01 -4.81 -21.61
N ASP A 38 -21.25 -3.72 -20.86
CA ASP A 38 -20.36 -2.56 -20.75
C ASP A 38 -19.45 -2.62 -19.50
N GLY A 39 -19.33 -3.81 -18.88
CA GLY A 39 -18.48 -4.13 -17.74
C GLY A 39 -16.98 -3.96 -18.00
N GLU A 40 -16.14 -4.16 -16.97
CA GLU A 40 -14.70 -3.86 -17.03
C GLU A 40 -13.93 -4.57 -18.15
N ASN A 41 -14.30 -5.81 -18.46
CA ASN A 41 -13.73 -6.60 -19.56
C ASN A 41 -13.99 -5.98 -20.95
N SER A 42 -14.96 -5.07 -21.05
CA SER A 42 -15.30 -4.33 -22.28
C SER A 42 -14.74 -2.91 -22.31
N TRP A 43 -14.16 -2.38 -21.22
CA TRP A 43 -13.75 -0.97 -21.16
C TRP A 43 -12.73 -0.61 -22.24
N SER A 44 -11.77 -1.49 -22.53
CA SER A 44 -10.71 -1.28 -23.52
C SER A 44 -11.23 -1.01 -24.94
N LYS A 45 -12.46 -1.43 -25.27
CA LYS A 45 -13.09 -1.18 -26.57
C LYS A 45 -13.27 0.31 -26.86
N LYS A 46 -13.53 1.11 -25.83
CA LYS A 46 -13.74 2.57 -25.93
C LYS A 46 -12.68 3.38 -25.23
N TYR A 47 -11.99 2.77 -24.29
CA TYR A 47 -10.97 3.39 -23.47
C TYR A 47 -9.69 2.55 -23.58
N PRO A 48 -8.92 2.68 -24.68
CA PRO A 48 -7.82 1.76 -24.98
C PRO A 48 -6.79 1.61 -23.87
N SER A 49 -6.54 2.66 -23.08
CA SER A 49 -5.62 2.60 -21.93
C SER A 49 -6.04 1.55 -20.89
N CYS A 50 -7.32 1.17 -20.82
CA CYS A 50 -7.80 0.12 -19.90
C CYS A 50 -7.25 -1.28 -20.22
N GLY A 51 -6.76 -1.51 -21.45
CA GLY A 51 -6.00 -2.70 -21.82
C GLY A 51 -4.50 -2.43 -21.98
N GLY A 52 -4.03 -1.28 -21.51
CA GLY A 52 -2.65 -0.82 -21.64
C GLY A 52 -1.75 -1.25 -20.48
N LEU A 53 -0.62 -0.57 -20.35
CA LEU A 53 0.37 -0.83 -19.30
C LEU A 53 -0.03 -0.14 -17.98
N LEU A 54 0.67 -0.52 -16.91
CA LEU A 54 0.59 0.10 -15.58
C LEU A 54 -0.84 0.19 -15.02
N GLN A 55 -1.68 -0.81 -15.29
CA GLN A 55 -3.05 -0.82 -14.80
C GLN A 55 -3.12 -1.03 -13.29
N SER A 56 -4.12 -0.40 -12.69
CA SER A 56 -4.55 -0.53 -11.29
C SER A 56 -6.01 -1.01 -11.23
N PRO A 57 -6.44 -1.62 -10.10
CA PRO A 57 -5.69 -1.89 -8.87
C PRO A 57 -4.79 -3.13 -8.99
N ILE A 58 -4.02 -3.44 -7.94
CA ILE A 58 -3.11 -4.60 -7.89
C ILE A 58 -3.20 -5.29 -6.53
N ASP A 59 -2.73 -6.53 -6.48
CA ASP A 59 -2.50 -7.23 -5.22
C ASP A 59 -1.14 -6.86 -4.60
N LEU A 60 -1.16 -6.49 -3.33
CA LEU A 60 0.01 -6.11 -2.53
C LEU A 60 0.46 -7.31 -1.70
N HIS A 61 1.36 -8.13 -2.25
CA HIS A 61 1.87 -9.36 -1.61
C HIS A 61 3.39 -9.36 -1.49
N SER A 62 3.91 -10.16 -0.56
CA SER A 62 5.33 -10.14 -0.12
C SER A 62 6.36 -10.20 -1.23
N ASP A 63 6.09 -10.94 -2.30
CA ASP A 63 7.08 -11.25 -3.35
C ASP A 63 7.45 -10.03 -4.20
N ILE A 64 6.59 -9.00 -4.21
CA ILE A 64 6.80 -7.76 -4.97
C ILE A 64 7.09 -6.55 -4.07
N LEU A 65 7.09 -6.73 -2.73
CA LEU A 65 7.32 -5.63 -1.80
C LEU A 65 8.82 -5.40 -1.58
N GLN A 66 9.26 -4.16 -1.78
CA GLN A 66 10.62 -3.76 -1.49
C GLN A 66 10.66 -2.52 -0.59
N TYR A 67 11.33 -2.62 0.55
CA TYR A 67 11.52 -1.45 1.42
C TYR A 67 12.36 -0.38 0.73
N ASP A 68 11.89 0.87 0.78
CA ASP A 68 12.60 2.03 0.28
C ASP A 68 12.66 3.11 1.36
N ALA A 69 13.85 3.31 1.92
CA ALA A 69 14.10 4.30 2.97
C ALA A 69 13.93 5.76 2.49
N SER A 70 13.85 6.02 1.19
CA SER A 70 13.58 7.35 0.64
C SER A 70 12.11 7.76 0.79
N LEU A 71 11.21 6.80 1.05
CA LEU A 71 9.78 7.05 1.26
C LEU A 71 9.52 7.62 2.66
N THR A 72 9.68 8.94 2.77
CA THR A 72 9.39 9.68 4.01
C THR A 72 7.88 9.90 4.22
N PRO A 73 7.44 10.22 5.45
CA PRO A 73 6.04 10.56 5.72
C PRO A 73 5.53 11.69 4.84
N LEU A 74 4.31 11.53 4.30
CA LEU A 74 3.59 12.60 3.62
C LEU A 74 3.07 13.62 4.65
N LYS A 75 2.92 14.86 4.20
CA LYS A 75 2.26 15.92 4.97
C LYS A 75 0.97 16.32 4.28
N PHE A 76 -0.12 16.36 5.03
CA PHE A 76 -1.46 16.65 4.55
C PHE A 76 -1.80 18.12 4.86
N GLN A 77 -1.64 19.00 3.86
CA GLN A 77 -1.80 20.45 4.04
C GLN A 77 -3.20 20.88 3.63
N GLY A 78 -3.86 21.70 4.45
CA GLY A 78 -5.22 22.18 4.15
C GLY A 78 -6.31 21.10 4.24
N TYR A 79 -6.05 19.96 4.89
CA TYR A 79 -7.03 18.88 5.07
C TYR A 79 -8.12 19.23 6.09
N ASN A 80 -7.84 20.14 7.03
CA ASN A 80 -8.84 20.66 7.96
C ASN A 80 -9.70 21.75 7.30
N LEU A 81 -10.74 21.31 6.59
CA LEU A 81 -11.62 22.20 5.82
C LEU A 81 -12.48 23.05 6.76
N SER A 82 -12.73 24.30 6.36
CA SER A 82 -13.54 25.22 7.17
C SER A 82 -14.99 24.73 7.28
N ALA A 83 -15.50 24.59 8.50
CA ALA A 83 -16.91 24.28 8.75
C ALA A 83 -17.89 25.34 8.21
N ASN A 84 -17.41 26.55 7.89
CA ASN A 84 -18.20 27.62 7.26
C ASN A 84 -18.29 27.48 5.73
N GLN A 85 -17.50 26.59 5.13
CA GLN A 85 -17.53 26.28 3.71
C GLN A 85 -18.36 25.01 3.48
N GLN A 86 -19.01 24.96 2.32
CA GLN A 86 -19.78 23.81 1.88
C GLN A 86 -19.10 23.13 0.69
N PHE A 87 -19.10 21.81 0.69
CA PHE A 87 -18.47 20.97 -0.33
C PHE A 87 -19.53 20.11 -1.02
N LEU A 88 -19.42 20.02 -2.34
CA LEU A 88 -20.41 19.34 -3.18
C LEU A 88 -20.18 17.83 -3.15
N LEU A 89 -21.16 17.11 -2.61
CA LEU A 89 -21.30 15.66 -2.69
C LEU A 89 -22.19 15.32 -3.89
N THR A 90 -21.73 14.42 -4.76
CA THR A 90 -22.47 14.04 -5.97
C THR A 90 -22.47 12.53 -6.12
N ASN A 91 -23.63 11.96 -6.44
CA ASN A 91 -23.70 10.62 -7.03
C ASN A 91 -23.51 10.74 -8.54
N ASN A 92 -22.37 10.27 -9.05
CA ASN A 92 -22.05 10.34 -10.48
C ASN A 92 -22.52 9.11 -11.29
N GLY A 93 -23.20 8.16 -10.65
CA GLY A 93 -23.65 6.90 -11.23
C GLY A 93 -22.62 5.75 -11.14
N HIS A 94 -21.43 6.01 -10.61
CA HIS A 94 -20.37 5.01 -10.42
C HIS A 94 -19.81 4.98 -8.98
N SER A 95 -19.88 6.11 -8.29
CA SER A 95 -19.54 6.26 -6.88
C SER A 95 -20.24 7.51 -6.31
N VAL A 96 -20.14 7.68 -5.00
CA VAL A 96 -20.38 8.96 -4.33
C VAL A 96 -19.06 9.72 -4.24
N LYS A 97 -19.05 10.95 -4.76
CA LYS A 97 -17.86 11.78 -4.88
C LYS A 97 -18.05 13.09 -4.14
N LEU A 98 -17.09 13.46 -3.29
CA LEU A 98 -17.01 14.76 -2.65
C LEU A 98 -15.96 15.62 -3.34
N ASN A 99 -16.32 16.81 -3.82
CA ASN A 99 -15.36 17.76 -4.38
C ASN A 99 -14.50 18.36 -3.26
N LEU A 100 -13.19 18.45 -3.50
CA LEU A 100 -12.22 19.01 -2.57
C LEU A 100 -11.55 20.26 -3.17
N PRO A 101 -11.16 21.24 -2.35
CA PRO A 101 -10.63 22.49 -2.84
C PRO A 101 -9.13 22.36 -3.14
N SER A 102 -8.61 23.15 -4.09
CA SER A 102 -7.24 22.99 -4.59
C SER A 102 -6.14 23.51 -3.65
N ASP A 103 -6.50 24.26 -2.60
CA ASP A 103 -5.59 24.68 -1.53
C ASP A 103 -5.26 23.52 -0.58
N MET A 104 -6.12 22.50 -0.49
CA MET A 104 -5.80 21.21 0.11
C MET A 104 -4.81 20.45 -0.78
N HIS A 105 -3.69 19.98 -0.23
CA HIS A 105 -2.63 19.33 -1.02
C HIS A 105 -1.72 18.40 -0.20
N ILE A 106 -1.04 17.51 -0.92
CA ILE A 106 0.02 16.67 -0.38
C ILE A 106 1.36 17.39 -0.53
N GLN A 107 2.17 17.36 0.53
CA GLN A 107 3.60 17.69 0.50
C GLN A 107 4.43 16.44 0.86
N GLY A 108 5.63 16.33 0.29
CA GLY A 108 6.51 15.16 0.45
C GLY A 108 6.67 14.31 -0.81
N LEU A 109 6.00 14.69 -1.90
CA LEU A 109 6.26 14.20 -3.26
C LEU A 109 7.17 15.19 -4.02
N GLN A 110 7.63 14.81 -5.21
CA GLN A 110 8.52 15.66 -6.03
C GLN A 110 7.86 16.99 -6.46
N SER A 111 6.55 16.97 -6.69
CA SER A 111 5.73 18.15 -6.95
C SER A 111 4.65 18.30 -5.89
N ARG A 112 4.05 19.48 -5.81
CA ARG A 112 2.79 19.68 -5.10
C ARG A 112 1.67 18.96 -5.85
N TYR A 113 0.90 18.17 -5.11
CA TYR A 113 -0.32 17.53 -5.60
C TYR A 113 -1.53 18.09 -4.88
N SER A 114 -2.31 18.95 -5.55
CA SER A 114 -3.52 19.58 -5.02
C SER A 114 -4.72 18.65 -5.14
N ALA A 115 -5.58 18.64 -4.13
CA ALA A 115 -6.78 17.81 -4.10
C ALA A 115 -7.79 18.27 -5.16
N THR A 116 -8.61 17.34 -5.62
CA THR A 116 -9.75 17.62 -6.51
C THR A 116 -11.03 16.95 -6.04
N GLN A 117 -10.95 15.73 -5.53
CA GLN A 117 -12.10 14.99 -5.02
C GLN A 117 -11.66 13.84 -4.12
N LEU A 118 -12.60 13.29 -3.36
CA LEU A 118 -12.54 11.92 -2.85
C LEU A 118 -13.78 11.12 -3.28
N HIS A 119 -13.66 9.80 -3.32
CA HIS A 119 -14.75 8.86 -3.62
C HIS A 119 -14.47 7.48 -3.05
N LEU A 120 -15.49 6.60 -3.03
CA LEU A 120 -15.39 5.27 -2.43
C LEU A 120 -15.71 4.14 -3.42
N HIS A 121 -15.16 2.96 -3.13
CA HIS A 121 -15.46 1.69 -3.77
C HIS A 121 -15.89 0.69 -2.70
N TRP A 122 -16.91 -0.13 -2.97
CA TRP A 122 -17.46 -1.09 -2.02
C TRP A 122 -18.10 -2.30 -2.72
N GLY A 123 -18.36 -3.34 -1.92
CA GLY A 123 -18.93 -4.60 -2.36
C GLY A 123 -20.46 -4.58 -2.37
N ASN A 124 -21.06 -5.63 -1.80
CA ASN A 124 -22.50 -5.74 -1.61
C ASN A 124 -22.80 -6.51 -0.32
N PRO A 125 -24.02 -6.43 0.23
CA PRO A 125 -24.30 -7.03 1.54
C PRO A 125 -24.14 -8.56 1.61
N ASN A 126 -24.20 -9.28 0.48
CA ASN A 126 -23.99 -10.72 0.44
C ASN A 126 -22.51 -11.11 0.32
N ASP A 127 -21.67 -10.20 -0.15
CA ASP A 127 -20.22 -10.35 -0.30
C ASP A 127 -19.54 -9.00 0.01
N PRO A 128 -19.42 -8.64 1.30
CA PRO A 128 -19.02 -7.30 1.76
C PRO A 128 -17.50 -7.12 1.70
N HIS A 129 -16.92 -7.41 0.54
CA HIS A 129 -15.49 -7.40 0.24
C HIS A 129 -15.26 -6.67 -1.10
N GLY A 130 -15.26 -5.33 -1.09
CA GLY A 130 -15.15 -4.54 -2.33
C GLY A 130 -14.15 -3.40 -2.29
N SER A 131 -13.01 -3.58 -1.60
CA SER A 131 -11.83 -2.76 -1.89
C SER A 131 -11.31 -3.01 -3.30
N GLU A 132 -10.59 -2.06 -3.88
CA GLU A 132 -9.97 -2.24 -5.20
C GLU A 132 -8.62 -2.94 -5.07
N HIS A 133 -7.74 -2.41 -4.22
CA HIS A 133 -6.48 -3.06 -3.86
C HIS A 133 -6.75 -4.22 -2.91
N THR A 134 -5.93 -5.26 -3.04
CA THR A 134 -5.89 -6.39 -2.11
C THR A 134 -4.55 -6.43 -1.40
N VAL A 135 -4.51 -7.07 -0.24
CA VAL A 135 -3.26 -7.37 0.48
C VAL A 135 -3.18 -8.88 0.66
N SER A 136 -2.14 -9.50 0.10
CA SER A 136 -1.97 -10.97 0.11
C SER A 136 -3.21 -11.72 -0.42
N GLY A 137 -3.80 -11.21 -1.51
CA GLY A 137 -4.97 -11.77 -2.17
C GLY A 137 -6.31 -11.54 -1.43
N GLN A 138 -6.32 -10.74 -0.36
CA GLN A 138 -7.53 -10.46 0.42
C GLN A 138 -8.06 -9.06 0.13
N HIS A 139 -9.35 -8.98 -0.18
CA HIS A 139 -10.10 -7.73 -0.23
C HIS A 139 -10.46 -7.24 1.18
N PHE A 140 -10.49 -5.93 1.32
CA PHE A 140 -11.10 -5.21 2.43
C PHE A 140 -12.57 -4.91 2.09
N ALA A 141 -13.34 -4.44 3.07
CA ALA A 141 -14.78 -4.22 2.89
C ALA A 141 -15.07 -3.12 1.85
N ALA A 142 -14.31 -2.03 1.91
CA ALA A 142 -14.40 -0.90 1.00
C ALA A 142 -13.02 -0.23 0.84
N GLU A 143 -12.93 0.75 -0.04
CA GLU A 143 -11.73 1.56 -0.23
C GLU A 143 -12.10 3.02 -0.52
N LEU A 144 -11.45 3.96 0.18
CA LEU A 144 -11.55 5.39 -0.07
C LEU A 144 -10.36 5.84 -0.92
N HIS A 145 -10.63 6.59 -1.98
CA HIS A 145 -9.62 7.29 -2.78
C HIS A 145 -9.71 8.80 -2.60
N ILE A 146 -8.60 9.44 -2.24
CA ILE A 146 -8.45 10.90 -2.25
C ILE A 146 -7.55 11.29 -3.41
N VAL A 147 -8.15 11.90 -4.43
CA VAL A 147 -7.52 12.17 -5.72
C VAL A 147 -6.93 13.57 -5.74
N HIS A 148 -5.66 13.63 -6.13
CA HIS A 148 -4.90 14.86 -6.29
C HIS A 148 -4.30 14.94 -7.69
N TYR A 149 -4.01 16.15 -8.15
CA TYR A 149 -3.34 16.41 -9.41
C TYR A 149 -2.11 17.28 -9.20
N ASN A 150 -1.11 17.12 -10.07
CA ASN A 150 0.12 17.90 -10.03
C ASN A 150 -0.15 19.35 -10.43
N SER A 151 -0.29 20.22 -9.43
CA SER A 151 -0.65 21.63 -9.61
C SER A 151 0.55 22.53 -9.91
N ASP A 152 1.77 22.01 -9.79
CA ASP A 152 2.97 22.71 -10.28
C ASP A 152 3.05 22.64 -11.82
N LEU A 153 2.53 21.57 -12.43
CA LEU A 153 2.63 21.32 -13.87
C LEU A 153 1.34 21.56 -14.66
N TYR A 154 0.17 21.36 -14.04
CA TYR A 154 -1.12 21.38 -14.74
C TYR A 154 -2.13 22.28 -14.02
N PRO A 155 -3.01 22.97 -14.78
CA PRO A 155 -3.95 23.93 -14.20
C PRO A 155 -5.12 23.27 -13.44
N ASP A 156 -5.45 22.03 -13.79
CA ASP A 156 -6.58 21.30 -13.21
C ASP A 156 -6.41 19.78 -13.40
N ALA A 157 -7.17 19.01 -12.62
CA ALA A 157 -7.13 17.55 -12.66
C ALA A 157 -7.56 16.95 -14.00
N SER A 158 -8.45 17.61 -14.75
CA SER A 158 -8.89 17.13 -16.07
C SER A 158 -7.72 17.13 -17.05
N THR A 159 -7.00 18.25 -17.12
CA THR A 159 -5.79 18.42 -17.93
C THR A 159 -4.66 17.51 -17.48
N ALA A 160 -4.50 17.30 -16.17
CA ALA A 160 -3.47 16.43 -15.62
C ALA A 160 -3.74 14.94 -15.86
N SER A 161 -5.01 14.52 -15.92
CA SER A 161 -5.42 13.12 -15.85
C SER A 161 -4.82 12.20 -16.92
N ASN A 162 -4.42 12.75 -18.08
CA ASN A 162 -3.79 12.00 -19.17
C ASN A 162 -2.32 12.37 -19.41
N LYS A 163 -1.69 13.09 -18.47
CA LYS A 163 -0.31 13.56 -18.59
C LYS A 163 0.63 12.87 -17.61
N SER A 164 1.91 12.87 -17.97
CA SER A 164 2.98 12.32 -17.13
C SER A 164 2.96 12.96 -15.74
N GLU A 165 3.06 12.14 -14.71
CA GLU A 165 3.05 12.59 -13.30
C GLU A 165 1.80 13.40 -12.94
N GLY A 166 0.72 13.21 -13.68
CA GLY A 166 -0.48 14.03 -13.61
C GLY A 166 -1.24 13.88 -12.30
N LEU A 167 -1.33 12.67 -11.75
CA LEU A 167 -2.17 12.37 -10.59
C LEU A 167 -1.39 11.70 -9.47
N ALA A 168 -1.84 11.94 -8.24
CA ALA A 168 -1.47 11.16 -7.06
C ALA A 168 -2.75 10.80 -6.30
N VAL A 169 -2.87 9.54 -5.90
CA VAL A 169 -4.05 9.05 -5.18
C VAL A 169 -3.61 8.44 -3.87
N LEU A 170 -4.27 8.88 -2.79
CA LEU A 170 -4.20 8.23 -1.49
C LEU A 170 -5.33 7.20 -1.41
N ALA A 171 -5.01 5.94 -1.14
CA ALA A 171 -5.96 4.87 -0.92
C ALA A 171 -5.98 4.47 0.55
N VAL A 172 -7.18 4.43 1.13
CA VAL A 172 -7.43 3.95 2.49
C VAL A 172 -8.29 2.69 2.39
N LEU A 173 -7.75 1.57 2.84
CA LEU A 173 -8.47 0.32 2.97
C LEU A 173 -9.43 0.41 4.17
N ILE A 174 -10.66 -0.07 4.02
CA ILE A 174 -11.72 0.04 5.04
C ILE A 174 -12.17 -1.36 5.43
N GLU A 175 -12.17 -1.66 6.73
CA GLU A 175 -12.72 -2.89 7.28
C GLU A 175 -13.90 -2.61 8.22
N MET A 176 -14.68 -3.64 8.53
CA MET A 176 -15.76 -3.55 9.50
C MET A 176 -15.19 -3.54 10.93
N GLY A 177 -15.69 -2.64 11.77
CA GLY A 177 -15.29 -2.51 13.17
C GLY A 177 -16.21 -1.57 13.96
N PRO A 178 -15.70 -0.74 14.88
CA PRO A 178 -16.49 0.27 15.58
C PRO A 178 -17.02 1.36 14.66
N PHE A 179 -18.08 2.04 15.11
CA PHE A 179 -18.61 3.23 14.44
C PHE A 179 -17.56 4.32 14.30
N ASN A 180 -17.49 4.92 13.11
CA ASN A 180 -16.54 5.96 12.77
C ASN A 180 -17.25 7.29 12.55
N PRO A 181 -17.16 8.23 13.50
CA PRO A 181 -17.82 9.54 13.38
C PRO A 181 -17.33 10.37 12.20
N SER A 182 -16.09 10.18 11.75
CA SER A 182 -15.50 10.98 10.68
C SER A 182 -16.02 10.55 9.31
N TYR A 183 -16.18 9.24 9.08
CA TYR A 183 -16.86 8.73 7.88
C TYR A 183 -18.35 9.07 7.87
N ASP A 184 -18.99 9.14 9.05
CA ASP A 184 -20.41 9.51 9.16
C ASP A 184 -20.73 10.93 8.68
N LYS A 185 -19.74 11.84 8.71
CA LYS A 185 -19.83 13.19 8.12
C LYS A 185 -20.10 13.15 6.61
N ILE A 186 -19.78 12.04 5.94
CA ILE A 186 -20.15 11.77 4.55
C ILE A 186 -21.40 10.88 4.51
N PHE A 187 -21.41 9.78 5.26
CA PHE A 187 -22.45 8.74 5.14
C PHE A 187 -23.84 9.21 5.53
N SER A 188 -23.95 10.13 6.49
CA SER A 188 -25.23 10.77 6.87
C SER A 188 -25.88 11.56 5.74
N HIS A 189 -25.17 11.85 4.64
CA HIS A 189 -25.69 12.58 3.48
C HIS A 189 -26.05 11.68 2.29
N LEU A 190 -25.78 10.36 2.32
CA LEU A 190 -26.02 9.46 1.18
C LEU A 190 -27.48 9.44 0.72
N GLN A 191 -28.43 9.58 1.65
CA GLN A 191 -29.86 9.66 1.36
C GLN A 191 -30.25 10.84 0.45
N HIS A 192 -29.44 11.91 0.42
CA HIS A 192 -29.68 13.11 -0.40
C HIS A 192 -29.07 13.00 -1.80
N VAL A 193 -28.22 11.98 -2.02
CA VAL A 193 -27.57 11.68 -3.30
C VAL A 193 -27.88 10.26 -3.77
N LYS A 194 -29.08 9.76 -3.45
CA LYS A 194 -29.51 8.38 -3.74
C LYS A 194 -29.36 8.01 -5.21
N TYR A 195 -29.77 8.88 -6.12
CA TYR A 195 -29.79 8.61 -7.56
C TYR A 195 -28.70 9.38 -8.31
N LYS A 196 -28.30 8.84 -9.46
CA LYS A 196 -27.32 9.48 -10.34
C LYS A 196 -27.73 10.92 -10.69
N GLY A 197 -26.78 11.83 -10.58
CA GLY A 197 -26.94 13.25 -10.87
C GLY A 197 -27.52 14.06 -9.70
N GLN A 198 -27.91 13.41 -8.59
CA GLN A 198 -28.25 14.13 -7.38
C GLN A 198 -27.01 14.66 -6.68
N GLU A 199 -27.18 15.83 -6.06
CA GLU A 199 -26.14 16.57 -5.38
C GLU A 199 -26.61 17.02 -4.00
N ALA A 200 -25.68 17.08 -3.05
CA ALA A 200 -25.90 17.62 -1.72
C ALA A 200 -24.67 18.46 -1.30
N PHE A 201 -24.88 19.42 -0.41
CA PHE A 201 -23.80 20.17 0.20
C PHE A 201 -23.52 19.64 1.60
N ILE A 202 -22.26 19.36 1.91
CA ILE A 202 -21.83 18.99 3.26
C ILE A 202 -20.90 20.07 3.85
N PRO A 203 -21.00 20.40 5.14
CA PRO A 203 -20.07 21.32 5.79
C PRO A 203 -18.64 20.79 5.77
N GLY A 204 -17.64 21.68 5.72
CA GLY A 204 -16.24 21.30 5.83
C GLY A 204 -15.92 20.61 7.16
N PHE A 205 -15.04 19.62 7.08
CA PHE A 205 -14.49 18.90 8.23
C PHE A 205 -13.05 18.51 7.94
N ASN A 206 -12.36 17.97 8.95
CA ASN A 206 -10.99 17.51 8.78
C ASN A 206 -10.93 16.18 8.02
N ILE A 207 -10.51 16.25 6.76
CA ILE A 207 -10.35 15.09 5.87
C ILE A 207 -9.24 14.14 6.36
N GLU A 208 -8.27 14.65 7.14
CA GLU A 208 -7.21 13.80 7.71
C GLU A 208 -7.77 12.76 8.68
N GLU A 209 -8.95 13.00 9.29
CA GLU A 209 -9.63 12.03 10.14
C GLU A 209 -10.16 10.80 9.37
N LEU A 210 -10.19 10.86 8.03
CA LEU A 210 -10.55 9.71 7.19
C LEU A 210 -9.34 8.79 6.93
N LEU A 211 -8.13 9.24 7.28
CA LEU A 211 -6.89 8.48 7.11
C LEU A 211 -6.68 7.51 8.27
N PRO A 212 -5.95 6.40 8.05
CA PRO A 212 -5.68 5.43 9.09
C PRO A 212 -4.58 5.91 10.05
N GLU A 213 -4.47 5.21 11.17
CA GLU A 213 -3.31 5.32 12.06
C GLU A 213 -2.00 5.04 11.30
N ARG A 214 -0.90 5.67 11.76
CA ARG A 214 0.45 5.49 11.20
C ARG A 214 0.52 5.70 9.68
N THR A 215 0.05 6.84 9.19
CA THR A 215 0.15 7.26 7.78
C THR A 215 1.58 7.30 7.21
N ALA A 216 2.62 7.21 8.07
CA ALA A 216 4.00 6.99 7.67
C ALA A 216 4.25 5.59 7.05
N GLU A 217 3.36 4.61 7.29
CA GLU A 217 3.43 3.24 6.76
C GLU A 217 2.53 3.09 5.53
N TYR A 218 3.12 3.02 4.34
CA TYR A 218 2.38 2.94 3.08
C TYR A 218 3.15 2.16 2.00
N TYR A 219 2.38 1.69 1.02
CA TYR A 219 2.83 1.13 -0.25
C TYR A 219 2.84 2.23 -1.31
N ARG A 220 3.82 2.18 -2.22
CA ARG A 220 4.04 3.16 -3.28
C ARG A 220 4.31 2.46 -4.60
N TYR A 221 3.54 2.81 -5.63
CA TYR A 221 3.80 2.36 -7.00
C TYR A 221 3.21 3.35 -8.03
N ARG A 222 3.70 3.31 -9.27
CA ARG A 222 3.07 4.04 -10.40
C ARG A 222 2.01 3.16 -11.04
N GLY A 223 0.80 3.65 -11.23
CA GLY A 223 -0.30 2.87 -11.79
C GLY A 223 -1.22 3.72 -12.64
N SER A 224 -2.49 3.32 -12.71
CA SER A 224 -3.50 3.98 -13.51
C SER A 224 -4.68 4.44 -12.68
N LEU A 225 -5.58 5.20 -13.30
CA LEU A 225 -6.97 5.26 -12.87
C LEU A 225 -7.55 3.83 -12.89
N THR A 226 -8.34 3.49 -11.87
CA THR A 226 -9.09 2.23 -11.77
C THR A 226 -10.43 2.27 -12.49
N THR A 227 -10.77 3.44 -13.04
CA THR A 227 -11.97 3.68 -13.86
C THR A 227 -11.59 4.21 -15.23
N PRO A 228 -12.44 4.03 -16.26
CA PRO A 228 -12.25 4.65 -17.55
C PRO A 228 -12.02 6.17 -17.44
N PRO A 229 -10.98 6.73 -18.11
CA PRO A 229 -10.26 6.15 -19.24
C PRO A 229 -9.02 5.29 -18.88
N CYS A 230 -8.78 4.93 -17.62
CA CYS A 230 -7.68 4.07 -17.17
C CYS A 230 -6.26 4.58 -17.53
N ASN A 231 -6.08 5.90 -17.54
CA ASN A 231 -4.79 6.50 -17.90
C ASN A 231 -3.70 6.08 -16.90
N PRO A 232 -2.50 5.66 -17.37
CA PRO A 232 -1.38 5.21 -16.52
C PRO A 232 -0.58 6.39 -15.95
N THR A 233 -1.26 7.26 -15.21
CA THR A 233 -0.76 8.59 -14.79
C THR A 233 -0.80 8.79 -13.27
N VAL A 234 -1.10 7.74 -12.51
CA VAL A 234 -1.33 7.83 -11.06
C VAL A 234 -0.11 7.38 -10.27
N LEU A 235 0.37 8.22 -9.36
CA LEU A 235 1.26 7.82 -8.29
C LEU A 235 0.41 7.35 -7.08
N TRP A 236 0.37 6.04 -6.86
CA TRP A 236 -0.43 5.44 -5.79
C TRP A 236 0.30 5.49 -4.46
N THR A 237 -0.41 5.89 -3.41
CA THR A 237 -0.04 5.66 -2.02
C THR A 237 -1.18 4.90 -1.36
N VAL A 238 -0.98 3.60 -1.11
CA VAL A 238 -1.95 2.78 -0.38
C VAL A 238 -1.47 2.67 1.05
N PHE A 239 -2.24 3.14 2.03
CA PHE A 239 -1.81 3.06 3.43
C PHE A 239 -1.82 1.61 3.92
N ARG A 240 -0.84 1.26 4.77
CA ARG A 240 -0.69 -0.10 5.29
C ARG A 240 -1.83 -0.48 6.22
N ASN A 241 -2.25 0.45 7.06
CA ASN A 241 -3.27 0.22 8.07
C ASN A 241 -4.66 0.56 7.51
N PRO A 242 -5.67 -0.29 7.77
CA PRO A 242 -7.04 0.05 7.43
C PRO A 242 -7.64 1.03 8.44
N VAL A 243 -8.74 1.67 8.06
CA VAL A 243 -9.68 2.28 9.00
C VAL A 243 -10.86 1.34 9.23
N GLN A 244 -11.59 1.59 10.31
CA GLN A 244 -12.79 0.82 10.66
C GLN A 244 -14.03 1.70 10.51
N ILE A 245 -15.14 1.10 10.07
CA ILE A 245 -16.49 1.66 10.10
C ILE A 245 -17.47 0.62 10.67
N SER A 246 -18.60 1.02 11.25
CA SER A 246 -19.55 0.03 11.79
C SER A 246 -20.22 -0.80 10.70
N GLN A 247 -20.78 -1.94 11.10
CA GLN A 247 -21.59 -2.76 10.22
C GLN A 247 -22.75 -1.97 9.61
N GLU A 248 -23.40 -1.10 10.38
CA GLU A 248 -24.50 -0.25 9.91
C GLU A 248 -24.01 0.81 8.91
N GLN A 249 -22.81 1.37 9.13
CA GLN A 249 -22.21 2.31 8.19
C GLN A 249 -21.86 1.63 6.86
N LEU A 250 -21.29 0.42 6.91
CA LEU A 250 -21.01 -0.36 5.70
C LEU A 250 -22.30 -0.71 4.95
N LEU A 251 -23.32 -1.21 5.65
CA LEU A 251 -24.60 -1.54 5.05
C LEU A 251 -25.29 -0.30 4.45
N ALA A 252 -25.20 0.85 5.10
CA ALA A 252 -25.71 2.11 4.55
C ALA A 252 -25.00 2.48 3.24
N LEU A 253 -23.67 2.36 3.19
CA LEU A 253 -22.89 2.59 1.97
C LEU A 253 -23.32 1.63 0.83
N GLU A 254 -23.50 0.35 1.15
CA GLU A 254 -23.83 -0.71 0.19
C GLU A 254 -25.28 -0.65 -0.33
N THR A 255 -26.19 0.06 0.34
CA THR A 255 -27.63 0.02 0.02
C THR A 255 -28.27 1.39 -0.26
N ALA A 256 -27.58 2.49 0.02
CA ALA A 256 -28.16 3.83 -0.10
C ALA A 256 -28.26 4.36 -1.54
N LEU A 257 -27.45 3.85 -2.46
CA LEU A 257 -27.15 4.51 -3.75
C LEU A 257 -27.57 3.67 -4.97
N TYR A 258 -27.93 4.37 -6.04
CA TYR A 258 -28.30 3.80 -7.33
C TYR A 258 -27.43 4.39 -8.45
N CYS A 259 -27.05 3.54 -9.42
CA CYS A 259 -26.31 3.91 -10.63
C CYS A 259 -27.17 4.69 -11.64
N THR A 260 -28.49 4.65 -11.49
CA THR A 260 -29.48 5.18 -12.44
C THR A 260 -30.04 6.52 -11.99
N HIS A 261 -30.60 7.28 -12.92
CA HIS A 261 -31.39 8.47 -12.58
C HIS A 261 -32.68 8.07 -11.86
N MET A 262 -33.30 9.02 -11.15
CA MET A 262 -34.48 8.76 -10.32
C MET A 262 -35.71 8.31 -11.13
N ASP A 263 -35.82 8.76 -12.38
CA ASP A 263 -36.90 8.47 -13.32
C ASP A 263 -36.62 7.25 -14.20
N ASP A 264 -35.51 6.54 -13.98
CA ASP A 264 -35.16 5.35 -14.76
C ASP A 264 -36.12 4.19 -14.41
N PRO A 265 -36.86 3.63 -15.38
CA PRO A 265 -37.82 2.56 -15.13
C PRO A 265 -37.15 1.23 -14.74
N SER A 266 -35.82 1.12 -14.83
CA SER A 266 -35.05 -0.07 -14.49
C SER A 266 -33.90 0.31 -13.54
N PRO A 267 -34.21 0.64 -12.27
CA PRO A 267 -33.22 1.11 -11.32
C PRO A 267 -32.16 0.05 -11.05
N ARG A 268 -30.90 0.48 -10.95
CA ARG A 268 -29.77 -0.39 -10.60
C ARG A 268 -29.09 0.12 -9.36
N GLU A 269 -29.01 -0.71 -8.33
CA GLU A 269 -28.24 -0.44 -7.13
C GLU A 269 -26.77 -0.18 -7.48
N MET A 270 -26.12 0.68 -6.70
CA MET A 270 -24.69 0.94 -6.80
C MET A 270 -23.97 0.02 -5.81
N ILE A 271 -23.61 -1.16 -6.28
CA ILE A 271 -22.89 -2.22 -5.55
C ILE A 271 -21.76 -2.77 -6.42
N ASN A 272 -20.79 -3.46 -5.81
CA ASN A 272 -19.56 -3.97 -6.44
C ASN A 272 -18.97 -2.99 -7.47
N ASN A 273 -18.81 -1.74 -7.05
CA ASN A 273 -18.30 -0.67 -7.89
C ASN A 273 -16.77 -0.60 -7.83
N PHE A 274 -16.09 -1.74 -7.76
CA PHE A 274 -14.63 -1.89 -7.75
C PHE A 274 -14.17 -2.68 -8.98
N ARG A 275 -12.98 -2.37 -9.47
CA ARG A 275 -12.33 -3.11 -10.56
C ARG A 275 -11.57 -4.31 -10.02
N GLN A 276 -11.48 -5.39 -10.82
CA GLN A 276 -10.66 -6.54 -10.45
C GLN A 276 -9.17 -6.18 -10.44
N VAL A 277 -8.39 -6.91 -9.63
CA VAL A 277 -6.93 -6.77 -9.60
C VAL A 277 -6.32 -7.03 -10.96
N GLN A 278 -5.36 -6.19 -11.34
CA GLN A 278 -4.67 -6.23 -12.61
C GLN A 278 -3.34 -6.97 -12.45
N LYS A 279 -2.88 -7.60 -13.53
CA LYS A 279 -1.58 -8.27 -13.54
C LYS A 279 -0.45 -7.27 -13.28
N PHE A 280 0.49 -7.66 -12.43
CA PHE A 280 1.61 -6.83 -12.01
C PHE A 280 2.93 -7.62 -12.13
N ASP A 281 3.29 -7.93 -13.37
CA ASP A 281 4.50 -8.71 -13.64
C ASP A 281 5.72 -7.77 -13.76
N GLU A 282 6.89 -8.26 -13.33
CA GLU A 282 8.20 -7.60 -13.46
C GLU A 282 8.32 -6.19 -12.86
N ARG A 283 7.49 -5.88 -11.86
CA ARG A 283 7.46 -4.59 -11.18
C ARG A 283 7.51 -4.78 -9.68
N LEU A 284 7.93 -3.73 -8.98
CA LEU A 284 7.99 -3.71 -7.53
C LEU A 284 7.01 -2.69 -6.98
N VAL A 285 6.48 -2.99 -5.80
CA VAL A 285 5.80 -2.04 -4.94
C VAL A 285 6.77 -1.66 -3.83
N TYR A 286 7.02 -0.37 -3.68
CA TYR A 286 7.90 0.13 -2.64
C TYR A 286 7.14 0.29 -1.33
N THR A 287 7.74 -0.05 -0.20
CA THR A 287 7.15 0.16 1.13
C THR A 287 7.97 1.19 1.92
N SER A 288 7.29 2.10 2.62
CA SER A 288 7.94 3.03 3.56
C SER A 288 8.28 2.40 4.91
N PHE A 289 7.87 1.15 5.11
CA PHE A 289 8.10 0.35 6.31
C PHE A 289 8.84 -0.93 5.94
N SER A 290 9.76 -1.35 6.80
CA SER A 290 10.42 -2.64 6.68
C SER A 290 9.50 -3.72 7.26
N GLN A 291 9.21 -4.77 6.50
CA GLN A 291 8.75 -6.01 7.12
C GLN A 291 9.94 -6.59 7.88
N VAL A 292 9.87 -6.66 9.21
CA VAL A 292 10.81 -7.50 9.96
C VAL A 292 10.49 -8.92 9.54
N GLN A 293 11.26 -9.47 8.60
CA GLN A 293 11.31 -10.91 8.38
C GLN A 293 11.79 -11.51 9.69
N ALA A 294 10.84 -11.95 10.51
CA ALA A 294 11.13 -12.97 11.50
C ALA A 294 11.55 -14.19 10.68
N TYR A 295 12.86 -14.36 10.50
CA TYR A 295 13.45 -15.61 10.06
C TYR A 295 13.22 -16.65 11.17
N THR A 296 11.96 -17.01 11.43
CA THR A 296 11.66 -18.32 11.98
C THR A 296 11.87 -19.27 10.82
N ALA A 297 13.06 -19.86 10.73
CA ALA A 297 13.28 -20.99 9.87
C ALA A 297 12.10 -21.98 10.04
N PRO A 298 11.50 -22.48 8.95
CA PRO A 298 10.34 -23.35 9.06
C PRO A 298 10.74 -24.58 9.88
N GLY A 299 10.13 -24.73 11.06
CA GLY A 299 10.26 -25.92 11.91
C GLY A 299 11.08 -25.81 13.19
N LEU A 300 11.70 -24.68 13.52
CA LEU A 300 12.40 -24.52 14.80
C LEU A 300 11.71 -23.47 15.67
N SER A 301 10.89 -23.92 16.62
CA SER A 301 10.36 -23.02 17.65
C SER A 301 11.52 -22.44 18.47
N LEU A 302 11.34 -21.24 19.01
CA LEU A 302 12.32 -20.59 19.90
C LEU A 302 12.76 -21.53 21.04
N GLY A 303 11.85 -22.39 21.50
CA GLY A 303 12.13 -23.43 22.49
C GLY A 303 13.14 -24.48 22.01
N ILE A 304 13.12 -24.87 20.73
CA ILE A 304 14.10 -25.83 20.19
C ILE A 304 15.48 -25.19 20.06
N ILE A 305 15.53 -23.92 19.63
CA ILE A 305 16.80 -23.17 19.54
C ILE A 305 17.45 -23.04 20.92
N LEU A 306 16.67 -22.66 21.93
CA LEU A 306 17.13 -22.57 23.32
C LEU A 306 17.58 -23.93 23.86
N SER A 307 16.84 -25.00 23.55
CA SER A 307 17.15 -26.36 23.98
C SER A 307 18.46 -26.87 23.38
N LEU A 308 18.72 -26.61 22.09
CA LEU A 308 19.97 -26.96 21.42
C LEU A 308 21.15 -26.17 22.00
N ALA A 309 20.97 -24.88 22.30
CA ALA A 309 22.00 -24.06 22.93
C ALA A 309 22.34 -24.58 24.34
N LEU A 310 21.33 -24.89 25.17
CA LEU A 310 21.52 -25.47 26.49
C LEU A 310 22.20 -26.84 26.45
N ALA A 311 21.81 -27.71 25.51
CA ALA A 311 22.44 -29.02 25.32
C ALA A 311 23.91 -28.88 24.91
N GLY A 312 24.24 -27.92 24.05
CA GLY A 312 25.62 -27.60 23.68
C GLY A 312 26.47 -27.16 24.87
N VAL A 313 25.94 -26.25 25.71
CA VAL A 313 26.63 -25.78 26.92
C VAL A 313 26.84 -26.92 27.93
N LEU A 314 25.81 -27.75 28.17
CA LEU A 314 25.91 -28.93 29.04
C LEU A 314 26.95 -29.93 28.51
N GLY A 315 26.98 -30.18 27.20
CA GLY A 315 27.98 -31.04 26.58
C GLY A 315 29.41 -30.55 26.81
N ILE A 316 29.65 -29.26 26.63
CA ILE A 316 30.97 -28.64 26.90
C ILE A 316 31.34 -28.80 28.38
N CYS A 317 30.42 -28.54 29.32
CA CYS A 317 30.66 -28.70 30.75
C CYS A 317 31.04 -30.14 31.13
N VAL A 318 30.37 -31.14 30.54
CA VAL A 318 30.69 -32.56 30.78
C VAL A 318 32.09 -32.90 30.26
N VAL A 319 32.44 -32.46 29.06
CA VAL A 319 33.79 -32.71 28.48
C VAL A 319 34.88 -32.07 29.35
N VAL A 320 34.66 -30.84 29.84
CA VAL A 320 35.59 -30.16 30.75
C VAL A 320 35.71 -30.92 32.07
N ALA A 321 34.59 -31.36 32.67
CA ALA A 321 34.60 -32.12 33.92
C ALA A 321 35.33 -33.46 33.79
N VAL A 322 35.07 -34.21 32.70
CA VAL A 322 35.76 -35.47 32.41
C VAL A 322 37.26 -35.23 32.17
N SER A 323 37.63 -34.17 31.46
CA SER A 323 39.02 -33.80 31.23
C SER A 323 39.73 -33.49 32.55
N ILE A 324 39.13 -32.68 33.42
CA ILE A 324 39.66 -32.39 34.76
C ILE A 324 39.81 -33.67 35.60
N TRP A 325 38.81 -34.56 35.55
CA TRP A 325 38.86 -35.83 36.27
C TRP A 325 39.99 -36.74 35.78
N LEU A 326 40.18 -36.86 34.47
CA LEU A 326 41.28 -37.62 33.86
C LEU A 326 42.65 -37.03 34.24
N PHE A 327 42.79 -35.69 34.23
CA PHE A 327 44.01 -35.01 34.67
C PHE A 327 44.31 -35.28 36.15
N ARG A 328 43.30 -35.19 37.04
CA ARG A 328 43.46 -35.50 38.47
C ARG A 328 43.87 -36.97 38.69
N ARG A 329 43.24 -37.91 37.99
CA ARG A 329 43.58 -39.34 38.06
C ARG A 329 45.01 -39.63 37.61
N LYS A 330 45.50 -38.93 36.58
CA LYS A 330 46.89 -39.05 36.09
C LYS A 330 47.91 -38.46 37.08
N SER A 331 47.54 -37.39 37.80
CA SER A 331 48.39 -36.79 38.84
C SER A 331 48.55 -37.71 40.06
N ILE A 332 47.46 -38.36 40.51
CA ILE A 332 47.48 -39.30 41.65
C ILE A 332 48.42 -40.49 41.39
N LYS A 333 48.38 -41.06 40.17
CA LYS A 333 49.29 -42.16 39.79
C LYS A 333 50.78 -41.76 39.73
N LYS A 334 51.10 -40.47 39.68
CA LYS A 334 52.49 -39.97 39.62
C LYS A 334 53.07 -39.69 41.02
N GLY A 335 52.24 -39.64 42.06
CA GLY A 335 52.64 -39.35 43.44
C GLY A 335 53.15 -40.56 44.24
N ASP A 336 52.74 -41.78 43.89
CA ASP A 336 53.07 -43.00 44.64
C ASP A 336 54.47 -43.59 44.36
N ASN A 337 55.25 -42.98 43.45
CA ASN A 337 56.51 -43.55 42.96
C ASN A 337 57.76 -42.78 43.40
N LYS A 338 57.78 -42.23 44.62
CA LYS A 338 59.01 -41.71 45.25
C LYS A 338 59.33 -42.50 46.51
N GLY A 339 60.29 -43.42 46.35
CA GLY A 339 60.76 -44.34 47.38
C GLY A 339 61.39 -43.66 48.60
N VAL A 340 61.16 -44.29 49.75
CA VAL A 340 61.65 -43.93 51.07
C VAL A 340 63.10 -44.40 51.22
N ILE A 341 64.03 -43.47 51.50
CA ILE A 341 65.40 -43.79 51.96
C ILE A 341 65.44 -43.57 53.47
N TYR A 342 65.70 -44.65 54.20
CA TYR A 342 65.88 -44.67 55.65
C TYR A 342 67.34 -44.35 56.01
N LYS A 343 67.58 -43.44 56.97
CA LYS A 343 68.79 -43.45 57.81
C LYS A 343 68.47 -42.97 59.24
N PRO A 344 69.17 -43.50 60.27
CA PRO A 344 68.70 -43.57 61.65
C PRO A 344 69.16 -42.39 62.51
N ALA A 345 68.48 -42.26 63.65
CA ALA A 345 68.61 -41.20 64.65
C ALA A 345 69.96 -41.20 65.40
N ILE A 346 70.47 -39.99 65.67
CA ILE A 346 71.40 -39.71 66.77
C ILE A 346 70.72 -38.69 67.68
N LYS A 347 70.73 -39.01 68.98
CA LYS A 347 70.13 -38.26 70.08
C LYS A 347 70.96 -37.04 70.49
N GLU A 348 70.21 -36.05 71.00
CA GLU A 348 70.51 -35.11 72.10
C GLU A 348 71.83 -34.32 72.07
N GLU A 349 71.73 -33.00 72.02
CA GLU A 349 71.82 -32.18 73.24
C GLU A 349 71.39 -30.73 72.97
N THR A 350 70.68 -30.20 73.97
CA THR A 350 70.35 -28.79 74.18
C THR A 350 71.59 -27.99 74.53
N GLU A 351 71.77 -26.79 73.96
CA GLU A 351 72.27 -25.64 74.71
C GLU A 351 71.94 -24.31 74.03
N ALA A 352 71.70 -23.31 74.88
CA ALA A 352 71.25 -21.96 74.60
C ALA A 352 72.37 -21.08 74.03
N HIS A 353 72.01 -19.97 73.37
CA HIS A 353 72.40 -18.60 73.74
C HIS A 353 72.05 -17.58 72.64
N ALA A 354 71.44 -16.47 73.10
CA ALA A 354 71.47 -15.08 72.62
C ALA A 354 71.03 -14.75 71.18
#